data_AF-A0A7X7DK17-F1
#
_entry.id   AF-A0A7X7DK17-F1
#
_cell.length_a   1.000
_cell.length_b   1.000
_cell.length_c   1.000
_cell.angle_alpha   90.00
_cell.angle_beta   90.00
_cell.angle_gamma   90.00
#
_symmetry.space_group_name_H-M   'P 1'
#
loop_
_entity.id
_entity.type
_entity.pdbx_description
1 polymer ?
#
loop_
_entity_poly.entity_id
_entity_poly.type
_entity_poly.pdbx_seq_one_letter_code
_entity_poly.pdbx_strand_id
1 'polypeptide(L)'
;MGLIDKIKGEFVDIIEWQDSSRDTLIWRFPRYQNEIKMGAKLTVRESQAAVFMNEGKIADTFSPGMYTLQTSNMPILSTLKGWIHGFNSPFKADVYFVNTRQFLDQKWGTKSPIIVNDDRFGMIELRAFGTFAYQVTEPKYFVAQIAGTNSHFSIEDINGQLRSLIVTKLTDAIGEGNLPIEKFAANLEELSTLGQEKLNADFAEIGLRITKFLIENVSMPDELKKEIFEYSRLNKIDMHKLTQFKTAKSIEAAASNSNSTMGMGMGAGMGFGVGGAMTSMFAQSMNQMNAQPQQQPPAVPPPLPSAAQFYAALNGQQSGPYSIDTITSMIAQNSIQRTTLMWKTGMSGWVAAETVPEIASLFASVPPPLPPV
;
A
#
# COMPACT_ATOMS: atom_id res chain seq x y z
N MET A 1 46.91 26.23 -39.34
CA MET A 1 48.06 25.76 -38.55
C MET A 1 48.65 26.96 -37.81
N GLY A 2 48.03 27.37 -36.70
CA GLY A 2 48.49 28.49 -35.88
C GLY A 2 49.22 27.98 -34.65
N LEU A 3 50.42 28.50 -34.39
CA LEU A 3 51.22 28.22 -33.19
C LEU A 3 50.45 28.46 -31.87
N ILE A 4 49.37 29.25 -31.90
CA ILE A 4 48.51 29.58 -30.75
C ILE A 4 47.53 28.44 -30.40
N ASP A 5 47.09 27.62 -31.37
CA ASP A 5 46.29 26.41 -31.09
C ASP A 5 47.13 25.30 -30.44
N LYS A 6 48.45 25.35 -30.64
CA LYS A 6 49.41 24.41 -30.02
C LYS A 6 49.70 24.74 -28.56
N ILE A 7 49.60 26.02 -28.16
CA ILE A 7 49.85 26.47 -26.78
C ILE A 7 48.63 26.26 -25.88
N LYS A 8 47.41 26.22 -26.43
CA LYS A 8 46.21 25.79 -25.67
C LYS A 8 46.13 24.27 -25.44
N GLY A 9 47.06 23.50 -26.01
CA GLY A 9 47.20 22.05 -25.80
C GLY A 9 47.74 21.66 -24.41
N GLU A 10 48.40 22.58 -23.71
CA GLU A 10 49.08 22.36 -22.42
C GLU A 10 48.25 22.69 -21.18
N PHE A 11 46.96 23.05 -21.33
CA PHE A 11 46.10 23.13 -20.16
C PHE A 11 45.87 21.73 -19.61
N VAL A 12 46.36 21.52 -18.38
CA VAL A 12 46.08 20.35 -17.56
C VAL A 12 44.58 20.12 -17.55
N ASP A 13 44.17 18.96 -18.03
CA ASP A 13 42.75 18.58 -18.08
C ASP A 13 42.25 18.34 -16.65
N ILE A 14 41.27 19.11 -16.20
CA ILE A 14 40.68 18.95 -14.86
C ILE A 14 39.40 18.15 -15.02
N ILE A 15 39.42 16.94 -14.47
CA ILE A 15 38.28 16.03 -14.43
C ILE A 15 37.69 16.15 -13.03
N GLU A 16 36.55 16.81 -12.93
CA GLU A 16 35.80 16.94 -11.69
C GLU A 16 34.30 16.87 -11.97
N TRP A 17 33.54 16.54 -10.94
CA TRP A 17 32.09 16.61 -10.98
C TRP A 17 31.55 17.33 -9.74
N GLN A 18 30.63 18.24 -9.96
CA GLN A 18 29.82 18.84 -8.92
C GLN A 18 28.38 18.38 -9.16
N ASP A 19 27.89 17.51 -8.28
CA ASP A 19 26.52 17.04 -8.37
C ASP A 19 25.58 18.19 -8.00
N SER A 20 24.90 18.74 -8.99
CA SER A 20 23.84 19.73 -8.79
C SER A 20 22.49 19.08 -8.48
N SER A 21 22.38 17.76 -8.65
CA SER A 21 21.16 17.02 -8.40
C SER A 21 21.15 16.33 -7.04
N ARG A 22 19.96 15.94 -6.60
CA ARG A 22 19.76 15.13 -5.38
C ARG A 22 19.44 13.66 -5.68
N ASP A 23 19.38 13.28 -6.94
CA ASP A 23 19.00 11.94 -7.40
C ASP A 23 20.06 11.20 -8.22
N THR A 24 21.16 11.85 -8.61
CA THR A 24 22.21 11.20 -9.39
C THR A 24 22.98 10.18 -8.54
N LEU A 25 22.97 8.93 -8.99
CA LEU A 25 23.79 7.85 -8.43
C LEU A 25 25.13 7.76 -9.16
N ILE A 26 25.09 7.77 -10.50
CA ILE A 26 26.27 7.66 -11.35
C ILE A 26 26.21 8.70 -12.46
N TRP A 27 27.34 9.33 -12.72
CA TRP A 27 27.52 10.26 -13.82
C TRP A 27 28.84 10.00 -14.54
N ARG A 28 28.78 9.82 -15.86
CA ARG A 28 29.97 9.67 -16.70
C ARG A 28 30.44 11.04 -17.17
N PHE A 29 31.70 11.36 -16.92
CA PHE A 29 32.30 12.62 -17.37
C PHE A 29 32.28 12.72 -18.91
N PRO A 30 31.63 13.73 -19.49
CA PRO A 30 31.52 13.86 -20.93
C PRO A 30 32.84 14.40 -21.51
N ARG A 31 33.37 13.71 -22.52
CA ARG A 31 34.58 14.11 -23.23
C ARG A 31 34.45 13.84 -24.72
N TYR A 32 35.01 14.74 -25.53
CA TYR A 32 35.08 14.52 -26.98
C TYR A 32 35.98 13.31 -27.26
N GLN A 33 35.43 12.31 -27.98
CA GLN A 33 36.07 11.03 -28.32
C GLN A 33 36.54 10.15 -27.13
N ASN A 34 36.11 10.47 -25.90
CA ASN A 34 36.53 9.78 -24.66
C ASN A 34 38.05 9.73 -24.48
N GLU A 35 38.77 10.75 -24.97
CA GLU A 35 40.22 10.82 -24.85
C GLU A 35 40.64 11.66 -23.65
N ILE A 36 41.33 11.02 -22.71
CA ILE A 36 41.91 11.68 -21.53
C ILE A 36 43.39 11.94 -21.77
N LYS A 37 43.82 13.18 -21.51
CA LYS A 37 45.23 13.58 -21.66
C LYS A 37 46.07 13.03 -20.51
N MET A 38 47.31 12.65 -20.81
CA MET A 38 48.29 12.28 -19.80
C MET A 38 48.58 13.49 -18.89
N GLY A 39 48.58 13.27 -17.57
CA GLY A 39 48.77 14.33 -16.59
C GLY A 39 47.49 15.10 -16.23
N ALA A 40 46.32 14.65 -16.70
CA ALA A 40 45.03 15.16 -16.24
C ALA A 40 44.92 15.09 -14.70
N LYS A 41 44.28 16.09 -14.10
CA LYS A 41 44.00 16.15 -12.66
C LYS A 41 42.58 15.67 -12.43
N LEU A 42 42.45 14.56 -11.71
CA LEU A 42 41.17 14.04 -11.25
C LEU A 42 40.92 14.56 -9.83
N THR A 43 39.84 15.30 -9.65
CA THR A 43 39.39 15.77 -8.33
C THR A 43 38.14 15.00 -7.94
N VAL A 44 38.25 14.20 -6.88
CA VAL A 44 37.14 13.43 -6.29
C VAL A 44 36.74 14.08 -4.97
N ARG A 45 35.45 14.39 -4.82
CA ARG A 45 34.90 15.05 -3.62
C ARG A 45 34.59 14.02 -2.53
N GLU A 46 34.45 14.48 -1.28
CA GLU A 46 34.22 13.60 -0.11
C GLU A 46 33.02 12.67 -0.22
N SER A 47 31.94 13.12 -0.86
CA SER A 47 30.71 12.36 -1.08
C SER A 47 30.72 11.57 -2.39
N GLN A 48 31.88 11.38 -3.02
CA GLN A 48 32.00 10.75 -4.33
C GLN A 48 33.16 9.75 -4.35
N ALA A 49 33.06 8.83 -5.30
CA ALA A 49 34.17 8.00 -5.76
C ALA A 49 34.25 8.12 -7.29
N ALA A 50 35.44 7.97 -7.86
CA ALA A 50 35.61 7.94 -9.31
C ALA A 50 36.07 6.55 -9.76
N VAL A 51 35.28 5.90 -10.61
CA VAL A 51 35.60 4.62 -11.25
C VAL A 51 36.16 4.91 -12.63
N PHE A 52 37.40 4.50 -12.85
CA PHE A 52 38.11 4.72 -14.10
C PHE A 52 38.07 3.46 -14.95
N MET A 53 37.59 3.59 -16.18
CA MET A 53 37.44 2.50 -17.14
C MET A 53 38.32 2.77 -18.35
N ASN A 54 39.13 1.78 -18.73
CA ASN A 54 39.99 1.83 -19.90
C ASN A 54 39.61 0.72 -20.87
N GLU A 55 39.31 1.08 -22.12
CA GLU A 55 38.97 0.12 -23.19
C GLU A 55 37.91 -0.92 -22.78
N GLY A 56 36.89 -0.48 -22.03
CA GLY A 56 35.78 -1.33 -21.58
C GLY A 56 36.07 -2.20 -20.35
N LYS A 57 37.24 -2.05 -19.70
CA LYS A 57 37.57 -2.72 -18.44
C LYS A 57 37.76 -1.71 -17.31
N ILE A 58 37.24 -2.02 -16.14
CA ILE A 58 37.49 -1.19 -14.95
C ILE A 58 38.95 -1.33 -14.55
N ALA A 59 39.69 -0.23 -14.60
CA ALA A 59 41.12 -0.20 -14.33
C ALA A 59 41.42 0.25 -12.90
N ASP A 60 40.67 1.22 -12.34
CA ASP A 60 40.89 1.67 -10.96
C ASP A 60 39.66 2.34 -10.34
N THR A 61 39.68 2.55 -9.02
CA THR A 61 38.68 3.31 -8.26
C THR A 61 39.37 4.27 -7.29
N PHE A 62 39.07 5.56 -7.42
CA PHE A 62 39.67 6.63 -6.65
C PHE A 62 38.71 7.12 -5.56
N SER A 63 39.19 7.12 -4.31
CA SER A 63 38.54 7.71 -3.14
C SER A 63 38.65 9.24 -3.16
N PRO A 64 37.98 9.99 -2.25
CA PRO A 64 38.09 11.44 -2.19
C PRO A 64 39.54 11.95 -2.15
N GLY A 65 39.84 12.97 -2.96
CA GLY A 65 41.19 13.51 -3.09
C GLY A 65 41.51 14.03 -4.50
N MET A 66 42.73 14.53 -4.66
CA MET A 66 43.25 14.99 -5.95
C MET A 66 44.30 14.01 -6.46
N TYR A 67 44.11 13.53 -7.68
CA TYR A 67 44.98 12.56 -8.34
C TYR A 67 45.50 13.14 -9.65
N THR A 68 46.70 12.74 -10.03
CA THR A 68 47.24 13.01 -11.38
C THR A 68 47.19 11.72 -12.15
N LEU A 69 46.44 11.66 -13.24
CA LEU A 69 46.30 10.44 -14.04
C LEU A 69 47.58 10.21 -14.86
N GLN A 70 48.36 9.20 -14.46
CA GLN A 70 49.60 8.80 -15.12
C GLN A 70 49.65 7.27 -15.27
N THR A 71 50.39 6.73 -16.23
CA THR A 71 50.47 5.26 -16.40
C THR A 71 51.14 4.57 -15.21
N SER A 72 51.98 5.30 -14.46
CA SER A 72 52.74 4.79 -13.31
C SER A 72 51.91 4.53 -12.06
N ASN A 73 50.73 5.15 -11.91
CA ASN A 73 49.89 5.04 -10.71
C ASN A 73 48.60 4.24 -10.91
N MET A 74 48.50 3.48 -12.00
CA MET A 74 47.37 2.60 -12.30
C MET A 74 47.85 1.14 -12.47
N PRO A 75 47.70 0.27 -11.45
CA PRO A 75 48.31 -1.08 -11.40
C PRO A 75 47.87 -2.04 -12.52
N ILE A 76 46.66 -1.86 -13.07
CA ILE A 76 46.11 -2.76 -14.09
C ILE A 76 46.53 -2.34 -15.51
N LEU A 77 46.85 -1.05 -15.73
CA LEU A 77 47.34 -0.58 -17.03
C LEU A 77 48.78 -1.04 -17.31
N SER A 78 49.62 -1.19 -16.28
CA SER A 78 50.97 -1.73 -16.43
C SER A 78 50.98 -3.22 -16.81
N THR A 79 49.96 -3.98 -16.37
CA THR A 79 49.85 -5.42 -16.65
C THR A 79 49.22 -5.71 -18.02
N LEU A 80 48.32 -4.84 -18.50
CA LEU A 80 47.68 -4.95 -19.83
C LEU A 80 48.55 -4.46 -20.99
N LYS A 81 49.63 -3.70 -20.75
CA LYS A 81 50.44 -3.06 -21.79
C LYS A 81 51.93 -3.33 -21.63
N GLY A 82 52.37 -4.49 -22.12
CA GLY A 82 53.76 -4.71 -22.52
C GLY A 82 54.11 -3.92 -23.80
N TRP A 83 54.02 -2.59 -23.80
CA TRP A 83 54.39 -1.75 -24.96
C TRP A 83 55.51 -0.77 -24.61
N ILE A 84 56.63 -0.95 -25.30
CA ILE A 84 58.00 -0.51 -24.99
C ILE A 84 58.29 0.93 -25.45
N HIS A 85 57.29 1.76 -25.78
CA HIS A 85 57.55 3.12 -26.29
C HIS A 85 56.60 4.18 -25.70
N GLY A 86 57.20 5.22 -25.12
CA GLY A 86 56.60 6.30 -24.32
C GLY A 86 55.24 6.84 -24.76
N PHE A 87 54.33 6.92 -23.79
CA PHE A 87 52.95 7.40 -23.93
C PHE A 87 52.83 8.94 -23.90
N ASN A 88 53.08 9.59 -25.04
CA ASN A 88 52.65 10.98 -25.29
C ASN A 88 51.31 11.09 -26.04
N SER A 89 50.57 9.97 -26.19
CA SER A 89 49.31 9.92 -26.95
C SER A 89 48.09 9.78 -26.02
N PRO A 90 46.96 10.48 -26.29
CA PRO A 90 45.72 10.30 -25.55
C PRO A 90 45.26 8.84 -25.54
N PHE A 91 44.63 8.42 -24.44
CA PHE A 91 44.05 7.08 -24.32
C PHE A 91 42.53 7.17 -24.20
N LYS A 92 41.83 6.16 -24.74
CA LYS A 92 40.37 6.04 -24.66
C LYS A 92 39.97 5.52 -23.29
N ALA A 93 39.39 6.39 -22.46
CA ALA A 93 38.94 6.05 -21.13
C ALA A 93 37.69 6.82 -20.74
N ASP A 94 36.89 6.17 -19.91
CA ASP A 94 35.70 6.74 -19.30
C ASP A 94 35.93 6.92 -17.79
N VAL A 95 35.51 8.06 -17.26
CA VAL A 95 35.48 8.30 -15.80
C VAL A 95 34.03 8.38 -15.36
N TYR A 96 33.65 7.47 -14.48
CA TYR A 96 32.34 7.45 -13.84
C TYR A 96 32.50 7.98 -12.42
N PHE A 97 31.81 9.08 -12.12
CA PHE A 97 31.64 9.52 -10.75
C PHE A 97 30.43 8.83 -10.15
N VAL A 98 30.60 8.31 -8.94
CA VAL A 98 29.58 7.59 -8.17
C VAL A 98 29.36 8.34 -6.87
N ASN A 99 28.11 8.67 -6.56
CA ASN A 99 27.77 9.35 -5.32
C ASN A 99 27.73 8.33 -4.17
N THR A 100 28.55 8.55 -3.14
CA THR A 100 28.69 7.67 -1.96
C THR A 100 27.97 8.22 -0.73
N ARG A 101 27.28 9.37 -0.86
CA ARG A 101 26.42 9.91 0.20
C ARG A 101 25.21 9.01 0.45
N GLN A 102 24.52 9.28 1.54
CA GLN A 102 23.25 8.62 1.83
C GLN A 102 22.12 9.21 0.98
N PHE A 103 21.33 8.32 0.39
CA PHE A 103 20.06 8.59 -0.25
C PHE A 103 18.95 8.30 0.74
N LEU A 104 18.32 9.37 1.22
CA LEU A 104 17.33 9.33 2.30
C LEU A 104 15.90 9.21 1.74
N ASP A 105 14.96 8.90 2.63
CA ASP A 105 13.51 8.95 2.39
C ASP A 105 13.02 8.14 1.17
N GLN A 106 13.68 7.03 0.90
CA GLN A 106 13.28 6.12 -0.18
C GLN A 106 12.08 5.31 0.31
N LYS A 107 10.96 5.39 -0.40
CA LYS A 107 9.73 4.73 0.02
C LYS A 107 9.70 3.30 -0.48
N TRP A 108 9.18 2.40 0.34
CA TRP A 108 8.87 1.03 -0.07
C TRP A 108 7.47 0.64 0.43
N GLY A 109 6.86 -0.33 -0.22
CA GLY A 109 5.56 -0.85 0.20
C GLY A 109 5.09 -2.01 -0.67
N THR A 110 4.27 -2.87 -0.07
CA THR A 110 3.68 -4.03 -0.74
C THR A 110 2.67 -3.58 -1.81
N LYS A 111 2.90 -3.93 -3.08
CA LYS A 111 1.95 -3.62 -4.16
C LYS A 111 0.66 -4.44 -4.05
N SER A 112 0.79 -5.70 -3.69
CA SER A 112 -0.32 -6.62 -3.42
C SER A 112 -0.34 -6.99 -1.94
N PRO A 113 -1.51 -7.33 -1.37
CA PRO A 113 -1.57 -7.84 -0.01
C PRO A 113 -0.75 -9.12 0.14
N ILE A 114 -0.09 -9.26 1.28
CA ILE A 114 0.54 -10.48 1.74
C ILE A 114 -0.51 -11.29 2.48
N ILE A 115 -0.77 -12.52 2.04
CA ILE A 115 -1.71 -13.42 2.72
C ILE A 115 -0.94 -14.17 3.81
N VAL A 116 -1.38 -14.02 5.06
CA VAL A 116 -0.83 -14.72 6.22
C VAL A 116 -1.94 -15.55 6.85
N ASN A 117 -1.60 -16.72 7.39
CA ASN A 117 -2.56 -17.53 8.14
C ASN A 117 -2.39 -17.26 9.65
N ASP A 118 -3.44 -16.79 10.33
CA ASP A 118 -3.48 -16.68 11.79
C ASP A 118 -4.45 -17.73 12.34
N ASP A 119 -4.02 -18.54 13.31
CA ASP A 119 -4.83 -19.64 13.86
C ASP A 119 -6.18 -19.19 14.45
N ARG A 120 -6.32 -17.90 14.83
CA ARG A 120 -7.54 -17.35 15.44
C ARG A 120 -8.49 -16.74 14.42
N PHE A 121 -7.96 -16.19 13.33
CA PHE A 121 -8.72 -15.37 12.37
C PHE A 121 -8.72 -15.97 10.96
N GLY A 122 -7.96 -17.04 10.72
CA GLY A 122 -7.79 -17.66 9.41
C GLY A 122 -6.85 -16.84 8.52
N MET A 123 -7.13 -16.85 7.22
CA MET A 123 -6.34 -16.12 6.23
C MET A 123 -6.61 -14.62 6.35
N ILE A 124 -5.56 -13.86 6.64
CA ILE A 124 -5.59 -12.40 6.75
C ILE A 124 -4.72 -11.77 5.66
N GLU A 125 -5.21 -10.66 5.11
CA GLU A 125 -4.47 -9.86 4.14
C GLU A 125 -3.75 -8.72 4.84
N LEU A 126 -2.43 -8.67 4.68
CA LEU A 126 -1.56 -7.66 5.26
C LEU A 126 -0.94 -6.78 4.17
N ARG A 127 -0.82 -5.49 4.47
CA ARG A 127 -0.05 -4.53 3.66
C ARG A 127 0.97 -3.84 4.55
N ALA A 128 2.20 -3.78 4.10
CA ALA A 128 3.28 -3.13 4.81
C ALA A 128 3.90 -2.02 3.95
N PHE A 129 4.26 -0.92 4.59
CA PHE A 129 5.00 0.16 3.94
C PHE A 129 5.95 0.84 4.92
N GLY A 130 6.89 1.58 4.36
CA GLY A 130 7.74 2.46 5.13
C GLY A 130 8.80 3.11 4.27
N THR A 131 9.92 3.43 4.90
CA THR A 131 11.01 4.17 4.30
C THR A 131 12.34 3.48 4.54
N PHE A 132 13.30 3.73 3.66
CA PHE A 132 14.66 3.26 3.79
C PHE A 132 15.64 4.32 3.30
N ALA A 133 16.86 4.24 3.79
CA ALA A 133 17.99 5.00 3.33
C ALA A 133 19.12 4.05 2.96
N TYR A 134 19.83 4.37 1.89
CA TYR A 134 20.94 3.56 1.42
C TYR A 134 22.09 4.42 0.92
N GLN A 135 23.26 3.83 0.76
CA GLN A 135 24.39 4.46 0.09
C GLN A 135 25.14 3.44 -0.76
N VAL A 136 25.88 3.93 -1.75
CA VAL A 136 26.82 3.09 -2.50
C VAL A 136 28.05 2.87 -1.64
N THR A 137 28.41 1.60 -1.43
CA THR A 137 29.60 1.20 -0.66
C THR A 137 30.68 0.62 -1.54
N GLU A 138 30.30 0.00 -2.66
CA GLU A 138 31.23 -0.59 -3.63
C GLU A 138 31.03 0.02 -5.03
N PRO A 139 31.60 1.21 -5.31
CA PRO A 139 31.42 1.93 -6.58
C PRO A 139 31.79 1.11 -7.80
N LYS A 140 32.88 0.34 -7.71
CA LYS A 140 33.37 -0.53 -8.80
C LYS A 140 32.33 -1.57 -9.21
N TYR A 141 31.82 -2.33 -8.24
CA TYR A 141 30.81 -3.36 -8.50
C TYR A 141 29.50 -2.74 -8.98
N PHE A 142 29.09 -1.63 -8.36
CA PHE A 142 27.87 -0.92 -8.74
C PHE A 142 27.90 -0.43 -10.20
N VAL A 143 29.01 0.18 -10.65
CA VAL A 143 29.17 0.60 -12.05
C VAL A 143 29.17 -0.60 -13.00
N ALA A 144 29.87 -1.69 -12.64
CA ALA A 144 29.99 -2.88 -13.48
C ALA A 144 28.65 -3.59 -13.72
N GLN A 145 27.82 -3.70 -12.67
CA GLN A 145 26.59 -4.50 -12.70
C GLN A 145 25.36 -3.68 -13.09
N ILE A 146 25.31 -2.39 -12.73
CA ILE A 146 24.07 -1.60 -12.78
C ILE A 146 24.09 -0.54 -13.88
N ALA A 147 25.13 0.31 -13.94
CA ALA A 147 25.12 1.45 -14.88
C ALA A 147 25.37 1.05 -16.34
N GLY A 148 26.09 -0.05 -16.58
CA GLY A 148 26.50 -0.43 -17.94
C GLY A 148 27.20 0.73 -18.66
N THR A 149 26.68 1.12 -19.83
CA THR A 149 27.21 2.24 -20.64
C THR A 149 26.46 3.56 -20.45
N ASN A 150 25.48 3.63 -19.55
CA ASN A 150 24.66 4.83 -19.36
C ASN A 150 25.51 5.98 -18.83
N SER A 151 25.38 7.16 -19.45
CA SER A 151 26.12 8.36 -19.01
C SER A 151 25.57 9.00 -17.75
N HIS A 152 24.32 8.68 -17.39
CA HIS A 152 23.64 9.16 -16.20
C HIS A 152 22.76 8.04 -15.67
N PHE A 153 22.82 7.81 -14.37
CA PHE A 153 22.02 6.82 -13.65
C PHE A 153 21.48 7.47 -12.38
N SER A 154 20.17 7.42 -12.22
CA SER A 154 19.42 8.12 -11.18
C SER A 154 18.75 7.15 -10.21
N ILE A 155 18.27 7.65 -9.08
CA ILE A 155 17.46 6.88 -8.14
C ILE A 155 16.29 6.19 -8.85
N GLU A 156 15.61 6.87 -9.78
CA GLU A 156 14.41 6.34 -10.44
C GLU A 156 14.69 5.04 -11.21
N ASP A 157 15.89 4.94 -11.79
CA ASP A 157 16.32 3.80 -12.59
C ASP A 157 16.45 2.50 -11.76
N ILE A 158 16.77 2.61 -10.46
CA ILE A 158 16.99 1.45 -9.58
C ILE A 158 15.88 1.24 -8.54
N ASN A 159 15.15 2.29 -8.18
CA ASN A 159 14.22 2.27 -7.05
C ASN A 159 13.10 1.22 -7.22
N GLY A 160 12.67 0.96 -8.46
CA GLY A 160 11.71 -0.13 -8.75
C GLY A 160 12.24 -1.50 -8.31
N GLN A 161 13.48 -1.83 -8.67
CA GLN A 161 14.11 -3.10 -8.33
C GLN A 161 14.37 -3.23 -6.82
N LEU A 162 14.88 -2.16 -6.18
CA LEU A 162 15.13 -2.17 -4.73
C LEU A 162 13.84 -2.38 -3.94
N ARG A 163 12.75 -1.70 -4.33
CA ARG A 163 11.43 -1.91 -3.71
C ARG A 163 10.94 -3.34 -3.86
N SER A 164 11.07 -3.92 -5.06
CA SER A 164 10.69 -5.31 -5.30
C SER A 164 11.49 -6.27 -4.43
N LEU A 165 12.81 -6.09 -4.34
CA LEU A 165 13.67 -6.90 -3.48
C LEU A 165 13.24 -6.83 -2.00
N ILE A 166 13.02 -5.62 -1.50
CA ILE A 166 12.54 -5.39 -0.11
C ILE A 166 11.22 -6.13 0.13
N VAL A 167 10.23 -5.95 -0.76
CA VAL A 167 8.91 -6.56 -0.60
C VAL A 167 9.00 -8.08 -0.62
N THR A 168 9.79 -8.67 -1.52
CA THR A 168 9.99 -10.12 -1.60
C THR A 168 10.58 -10.67 -0.31
N LYS A 169 11.67 -10.09 0.18
CA LYS A 169 12.36 -10.56 1.39
C LYS A 169 11.54 -10.37 2.65
N LEU A 170 10.78 -9.27 2.74
CA LEU A 170 9.88 -9.04 3.85
C LEU A 170 8.72 -10.04 3.84
N THR A 171 8.14 -10.33 2.68
CA THR A 171 7.04 -11.29 2.54
C THR A 171 7.47 -12.68 3.00
N ASP A 172 8.66 -13.10 2.58
CA ASP A 172 9.27 -14.37 2.98
C ASP A 172 9.50 -14.42 4.49
N ALA A 173 10.11 -13.38 5.08
CA ALA A 173 10.35 -13.30 6.51
C ALA A 173 9.05 -13.29 7.35
N ILE A 174 7.98 -12.64 6.86
CA ILE A 174 6.66 -12.65 7.51
C ILE A 174 6.05 -14.06 7.48
N GLY A 175 6.13 -14.74 6.34
CA GLY A 175 5.62 -16.10 6.17
C GLY A 175 6.34 -17.12 7.07
N GLU A 176 7.67 -17.02 7.18
CA GLU A 176 8.48 -17.90 8.04
C GLU A 176 8.26 -17.63 9.55
N GLY A 177 8.05 -16.36 9.93
CA GLY A 177 8.05 -15.94 11.33
C GLY A 177 6.82 -16.39 12.14
N ASN A 178 5.72 -16.74 11.47
CA ASN A 178 4.42 -17.10 12.09
C ASN A 178 4.06 -16.21 13.30
N LEU A 179 4.27 -14.90 13.18
CA LEU A 179 4.05 -13.95 14.25
C LEU A 179 2.55 -13.58 14.31
N PRO A 180 1.93 -13.55 15.51
CA PRO A 180 0.59 -13.02 15.67
C PRO A 180 0.51 -11.56 15.19
N ILE A 181 -0.60 -11.20 14.54
CA ILE A 181 -0.72 -9.88 13.89
C ILE A 181 -0.49 -8.71 14.86
N GLU A 182 -0.91 -8.84 16.11
CA GLU A 182 -0.77 -7.80 17.14
C GLU A 182 0.69 -7.56 17.54
N LYS A 183 1.55 -8.57 17.32
CA LYS A 183 2.99 -8.44 17.58
C LYS A 183 3.70 -7.62 16.51
N PHE A 184 3.18 -7.53 15.29
CA PHE A 184 3.80 -6.66 14.27
C PHE A 184 3.76 -5.19 14.69
N ALA A 185 2.59 -4.70 15.10
CA ALA A 185 2.43 -3.31 15.54
C ALA A 185 3.23 -3.00 16.82
N ALA A 186 3.40 -3.98 17.71
CA ALA A 186 4.12 -3.82 18.96
C ALA A 186 5.66 -3.89 18.81
N ASN A 187 6.19 -4.44 17.71
CA ASN A 187 7.63 -4.70 17.53
C ASN A 187 8.17 -4.13 16.21
N LEU A 188 7.63 -3.00 15.73
CA LEU A 188 8.05 -2.41 14.45
C LEU A 188 9.54 -2.05 14.43
N GLU A 189 10.13 -1.66 15.56
CA GLU A 189 11.54 -1.30 15.66
C GLU A 189 12.45 -2.52 15.52
N GLU A 190 12.13 -3.61 16.23
CA GLU A 190 12.86 -4.88 16.15
C GLU A 190 12.74 -5.48 14.75
N LEU A 191 11.54 -5.44 14.15
CA LEU A 191 11.31 -5.91 12.78
C LEU A 191 12.08 -5.07 11.75
N SER A 192 12.15 -3.75 11.96
CA SER A 192 12.92 -2.87 11.10
C SER A 192 14.42 -3.18 11.19
N THR A 193 14.93 -3.45 12.39
CA THR A 193 16.35 -3.79 12.62
C THR A 193 16.70 -5.14 12.00
N LEU A 194 15.88 -6.17 12.25
CA LEU A 194 16.06 -7.49 11.66
C LEU A 194 15.94 -7.45 10.12
N GLY A 195 14.97 -6.70 9.61
CA GLY A 195 14.78 -6.48 8.18
C GLY A 195 16.01 -5.82 7.56
N GLN A 196 16.57 -4.79 8.19
CA GLN A 196 17.79 -4.12 7.73
C GLN A 196 18.97 -5.10 7.63
N GLU A 197 19.17 -5.94 8.64
CA GLU A 197 20.25 -6.92 8.67
C GLU A 197 20.12 -7.93 7.52
N LYS A 198 18.93 -8.54 7.36
CA LYS A 198 18.66 -9.51 6.29
C LYS A 198 18.80 -8.87 4.90
N LEU A 199 18.24 -7.68 4.69
CA LEU A 199 18.27 -6.99 3.40
C LEU A 199 19.67 -6.53 3.00
N ASN A 200 20.52 -6.21 3.97
CA ASN A 200 21.89 -5.77 3.69
C ASN A 200 22.73 -6.83 2.99
N ALA A 201 22.46 -8.13 3.22
CA ALA A 201 23.14 -9.20 2.50
C ALA A 201 22.84 -9.12 0.98
N ASP A 202 21.58 -8.96 0.60
CA ASP A 202 21.18 -8.86 -0.81
C ASP A 202 21.61 -7.53 -1.44
N PHE A 203 21.54 -6.43 -0.69
CA PHE A 203 21.98 -5.11 -1.19
C PHE A 203 23.50 -5.07 -1.43
N ALA A 204 24.28 -5.81 -0.64
CA ALA A 204 25.72 -5.90 -0.82
C ALA A 204 26.09 -6.55 -2.17
N GLU A 205 25.26 -7.47 -2.70
CA GLU A 205 25.49 -8.10 -4.01
C GLU A 205 25.47 -7.09 -5.17
N ILE A 206 24.74 -5.98 -5.01
CA ILE A 206 24.70 -4.87 -5.96
C ILE A 206 25.58 -3.69 -5.53
N GLY A 207 26.42 -3.85 -4.51
CA GLY A 207 27.35 -2.82 -4.04
C GLY A 207 26.71 -1.70 -3.21
N LEU A 208 25.48 -1.90 -2.74
CA LEU A 208 24.73 -0.97 -1.90
C LEU A 208 24.73 -1.43 -0.44
N ARG A 209 24.47 -0.49 0.46
CA ARG A 209 24.19 -0.76 1.86
C ARG A 209 23.02 0.05 2.33
N ILE A 210 22.04 -0.59 2.96
CA ILE A 210 20.97 0.07 3.69
C ILE A 210 21.54 0.61 4.99
N THR A 211 21.48 1.93 5.15
CA THR A 211 21.91 2.63 6.37
C THR A 211 20.81 2.71 7.40
N LYS A 212 19.56 2.82 6.95
CA LYS A 212 18.37 2.80 7.80
C LYS A 212 17.22 2.12 7.06
N PHE A 213 16.55 1.20 7.74
CA PHE A 213 15.28 0.62 7.29
C PHE A 213 14.20 0.92 8.33
N LEU A 214 13.01 1.30 7.87
CA LEU A 214 11.86 1.59 8.71
C LEU A 214 10.61 0.93 8.14
N ILE A 215 9.92 0.17 8.99
CA ILE A 215 8.55 -0.26 8.78
C ILE A 215 7.66 0.74 9.52
N GLU A 216 6.92 1.55 8.78
CA GLU A 216 6.06 2.59 9.37
C GLU A 216 4.71 2.03 9.77
N ASN A 217 4.17 1.11 8.97
CA ASN A 217 2.89 0.48 9.26
C ASN A 217 2.77 -0.91 8.65
N VAL A 218 2.11 -1.79 9.38
CA VAL A 218 1.55 -3.05 8.90
C VAL A 218 0.05 -2.96 9.12
N SER A 219 -0.70 -2.82 8.04
CA SER A 219 -2.15 -2.62 8.03
C SER A 219 -2.87 -3.81 7.42
N MET A 220 -4.14 -3.96 7.80
CA MET A 220 -5.10 -4.88 7.20
C MET A 220 -6.26 -4.07 6.65
N PRO A 221 -7.07 -4.61 5.71
CA PRO A 221 -8.30 -3.98 5.27
C PRO A 221 -9.20 -3.59 6.46
N ASP A 222 -9.82 -2.42 6.40
CA ASP A 222 -10.63 -1.88 7.50
C ASP A 222 -11.83 -2.78 7.86
N GLU A 223 -12.39 -3.49 6.89
CA GLU A 223 -13.48 -4.44 7.09
C GLU A 223 -13.03 -5.59 8.00
N LEU A 224 -11.91 -6.24 7.65
CA LEU A 224 -11.32 -7.31 8.44
C LEU A 224 -10.90 -6.83 9.84
N LYS A 225 -10.36 -5.60 9.92
CA LYS A 225 -9.99 -4.98 11.21
C LYS A 225 -11.20 -4.85 12.13
N LYS A 226 -12.34 -4.41 11.60
CA LYS A 226 -13.59 -4.27 12.37
C LYS A 226 -14.12 -5.62 12.82
N GLU A 227 -14.15 -6.61 11.92
CA GLU A 227 -14.61 -7.95 12.22
C GLU A 227 -13.76 -8.62 13.31
N ILE A 228 -12.42 -8.57 13.18
CA ILE A 228 -11.49 -9.06 14.19
C ILE A 228 -11.69 -8.34 15.53
N PHE A 229 -11.88 -7.02 15.51
CA PHE A 229 -12.11 -6.25 16.72
C PHE A 229 -13.44 -6.62 17.40
N GLU A 230 -14.51 -6.79 16.64
CA GLU A 230 -15.81 -7.23 17.17
C GLU A 230 -15.74 -8.66 17.72
N TYR A 231 -15.12 -9.59 16.98
CA TYR A 231 -14.94 -10.97 17.42
C TYR A 231 -14.07 -11.08 18.68
N SER A 232 -12.96 -10.35 18.74
CA SER A 232 -12.09 -10.28 19.91
C SER A 232 -12.85 -9.78 21.15
N ARG A 233 -13.76 -8.81 20.95
CA ARG A 233 -14.65 -8.32 22.02
C ARG A 233 -15.65 -9.37 22.49
N LEU A 234 -16.17 -10.23 21.62
CA LEU A 234 -17.07 -11.31 22.05
C LEU A 234 -16.39 -12.29 23.01
N ASN A 235 -15.11 -12.60 22.79
CA ASN A 235 -14.33 -13.51 23.62
C ASN A 235 -13.80 -12.88 24.93
N LYS A 236 -13.67 -11.55 24.98
CA LYS A 236 -13.09 -10.84 26.14
C LYS A 236 -14.10 -10.06 26.97
N ILE A 237 -15.23 -9.66 26.39
CA ILE A 237 -16.25 -8.89 27.07
C ILE A 237 -17.29 -9.84 27.64
N ASP A 238 -17.50 -9.73 28.95
CA ASP A 238 -18.65 -10.32 29.61
C ASP A 238 -19.94 -9.75 29.00
N MET A 239 -20.65 -10.60 28.26
CA MET A 239 -21.87 -10.21 27.54
C MET A 239 -22.93 -9.63 28.48
N HIS A 240 -22.94 -10.05 29.74
CA HIS A 240 -23.81 -9.53 30.77
C HIS A 240 -23.45 -8.08 31.12
N LYS A 241 -22.16 -7.78 31.31
CA LYS A 241 -21.69 -6.40 31.55
C LYS A 241 -21.86 -5.49 30.34
N LEU A 242 -21.68 -6.00 29.12
CA LEU A 242 -21.93 -5.22 27.90
C LEU A 242 -23.41 -4.83 27.80
N THR A 243 -24.30 -5.80 28.05
CA THR A 243 -25.74 -5.57 28.04
C THR A 243 -26.11 -4.53 29.10
N GLN A 244 -25.64 -4.70 30.34
CA GLN A 244 -25.84 -3.72 31.41
C GLN A 244 -25.33 -2.32 31.02
N PHE A 245 -24.15 -2.22 30.42
CA PHE A 245 -23.59 -0.94 30.00
C PHE A 245 -24.39 -0.30 28.85
N LYS A 246 -24.80 -1.07 27.84
CA LYS A 246 -25.64 -0.58 26.75
C LYS A 246 -27.01 -0.13 27.25
N THR A 247 -27.63 -0.90 28.16
CA THR A 247 -28.88 -0.54 28.83
C THR A 247 -28.71 0.73 29.65
N ALA A 248 -27.65 0.85 30.45
CA ALA A 248 -27.33 2.05 31.21
C ALA A 248 -27.16 3.28 30.29
N LYS A 249 -26.41 3.15 29.18
CA LYS A 249 -26.28 4.21 28.18
C LYS A 249 -27.60 4.59 27.51
N SER A 250 -28.49 3.63 27.25
CA SER A 250 -29.82 3.93 26.68
C SER A 250 -30.72 4.66 27.68
N ILE A 251 -30.62 4.32 28.98
CA ILE A 251 -31.32 5.03 30.05
C ILE A 251 -30.75 6.44 30.22
N GLU A 252 -29.43 6.58 30.20
CA GLU A 252 -28.74 7.87 30.25
C GLU A 252 -29.12 8.75 29.05
N ALA A 253 -29.12 8.21 27.84
CA ALA A 253 -29.53 8.93 26.62
C ALA A 253 -31.02 9.31 26.65
N ALA A 254 -31.89 8.43 27.19
CA ALA A 254 -33.31 8.74 27.39
C ALA A 254 -33.50 9.83 28.46
N ALA A 255 -32.68 9.82 29.52
CA ALA A 255 -32.70 10.80 30.59
C ALA A 255 -32.06 12.14 30.18
N SER A 256 -31.09 12.16 29.27
CA SER A 256 -30.52 13.41 28.73
C SER A 256 -31.43 14.06 27.68
N ASN A 257 -32.35 13.29 27.08
CA ASN A 257 -33.40 13.78 26.18
C ASN A 257 -34.70 14.17 26.92
N SER A 258 -34.62 14.34 28.25
CA SER A 258 -35.74 14.64 29.16
C SER A 258 -36.37 16.03 29.00
N ASN A 259 -35.87 16.88 28.11
CA ASN A 259 -36.58 18.10 27.71
C ASN A 259 -37.73 17.84 26.71
N SER A 260 -37.98 16.57 26.38
CA SER A 260 -39.19 16.15 25.70
C SER A 260 -40.08 15.37 26.68
N THR A 261 -41.26 15.93 26.96
CA THR A 261 -42.34 15.35 27.78
C THR A 261 -42.81 13.95 27.32
N MET A 262 -42.23 13.44 26.23
CA MET A 262 -42.43 12.11 25.66
C MET A 262 -41.51 11.03 26.27
N GLY A 263 -40.48 11.40 27.07
CA GLY A 263 -39.58 10.45 27.74
C GLY A 263 -40.14 9.83 29.03
N MET A 264 -41.09 10.49 29.69
CA MET A 264 -41.65 10.02 30.97
C MET A 264 -42.81 9.02 30.78
N GLY A 265 -43.47 9.01 29.62
CA GLY A 265 -44.52 8.03 29.27
C GLY A 265 -43.97 6.68 28.79
N MET A 266 -42.75 6.64 28.26
CA MET A 266 -42.15 5.44 27.69
C MET A 266 -41.17 4.73 28.65
N GLY A 267 -40.64 5.44 29.66
CA GLY A 267 -39.84 4.84 30.74
C GLY A 267 -40.67 4.06 31.77
N ALA A 268 -41.95 4.40 31.94
CA ALA A 268 -42.89 3.63 32.78
C ALA A 268 -43.54 2.45 32.03
N GLY A 269 -43.56 2.48 30.69
CA GLY A 269 -44.15 1.44 29.84
C GLY A 269 -43.28 0.19 29.65
N MET A 270 -42.00 0.22 30.01
CA MET A 270 -41.09 -0.94 29.98
C MET A 270 -40.78 -1.53 31.37
N GLY A 271 -41.31 -0.96 32.45
CA GLY A 271 -41.12 -1.47 33.81
C GLY A 271 -42.04 -2.64 34.20
N PHE A 272 -43.01 -3.00 33.34
CA PHE A 272 -44.05 -4.01 33.63
C PHE A 272 -44.15 -5.12 32.57
N GLY A 273 -43.06 -5.41 31.85
CA GLY A 273 -43.02 -6.43 30.79
C GLY A 273 -43.07 -7.91 31.23
N VAL A 274 -43.69 -8.24 32.38
CA VAL A 274 -43.87 -9.64 32.87
C VAL A 274 -45.36 -9.98 33.10
N GLY A 275 -46.28 -9.36 32.36
CA GLY A 275 -47.73 -9.54 32.55
C GLY A 275 -48.52 -9.72 31.26
N GLY A 276 -48.08 -10.61 30.36
CA GLY A 276 -48.70 -10.88 29.05
C GLY A 276 -49.99 -11.72 29.10
N ALA A 277 -50.96 -11.36 29.93
CA ALA A 277 -52.25 -12.08 29.99
C ALA A 277 -53.42 -11.14 30.32
N MET A 278 -53.52 -9.98 29.66
CA MET A 278 -54.76 -9.22 29.67
C MET A 278 -54.82 -8.20 28.53
N THR A 279 -55.93 -8.25 27.79
CA THR A 279 -56.57 -7.06 27.22
C THR A 279 -56.01 -6.59 25.86
N SER A 280 -55.98 -7.36 24.79
CA SER A 280 -57.13 -7.79 23.97
C SER A 280 -58.38 -6.88 23.90
N MET A 281 -58.32 -5.60 24.32
CA MET A 281 -59.52 -4.73 24.38
C MET A 281 -59.28 -3.28 23.90
N PHE A 282 -58.11 -2.94 23.37
CA PHE A 282 -57.83 -1.57 22.89
C PHE A 282 -57.73 -1.47 21.36
N ALA A 283 -58.53 -2.28 20.67
CA ALA A 283 -58.69 -2.29 19.21
C ALA A 283 -59.90 -1.48 18.72
N GLN A 284 -60.47 -0.58 19.54
CA GLN A 284 -61.75 0.04 19.21
C GLN A 284 -61.87 1.48 19.74
N SER A 285 -61.14 2.40 19.11
CA SER A 285 -61.41 3.85 19.13
C SER A 285 -60.54 4.51 18.07
N MET A 286 -60.97 4.53 16.81
CA MET A 286 -61.62 5.70 16.19
C MET A 286 -60.95 7.04 16.56
N ASN A 287 -60.23 7.71 15.66
CA ASN A 287 -60.71 8.45 14.47
C ASN A 287 -61.10 9.90 14.81
N GLN A 288 -60.20 10.85 14.50
CA GLN A 288 -60.33 12.31 14.33
C GLN A 288 -59.03 12.98 14.84
N MET A 289 -58.42 14.03 14.28
CA MET A 289 -58.74 14.95 13.18
C MET A 289 -57.52 15.89 13.00
N ASN A 290 -57.02 15.98 11.76
CA ASN A 290 -56.62 17.18 10.99
C ASN A 290 -55.52 18.19 11.45
N ALA A 291 -54.75 18.62 10.42
CA ALA A 291 -54.15 19.94 10.12
C ALA A 291 -52.66 20.28 10.49
N GLN A 292 -51.90 20.53 9.42
CA GLN A 292 -50.58 21.19 9.22
C GLN A 292 -50.59 22.73 9.50
N PRO A 293 -49.50 23.56 9.39
CA PRO A 293 -48.26 23.42 8.56
C PRO A 293 -46.88 23.99 9.07
N GLN A 294 -45.82 23.59 8.33
CA GLN A 294 -44.55 24.26 7.92
C GLN A 294 -43.53 24.92 8.89
N GLN A 295 -42.26 24.47 8.80
CA GLN A 295 -41.05 25.28 8.46
C GLN A 295 -39.77 24.40 8.26
N GLN A 296 -38.89 24.81 7.34
CA GLN A 296 -37.56 24.24 6.95
C GLN A 296 -36.57 25.44 6.79
N PRO A 297 -35.22 25.28 6.66
CA PRO A 297 -34.28 24.19 7.01
C PRO A 297 -32.99 24.71 7.73
N PRO A 298 -31.98 23.86 8.04
CA PRO A 298 -30.75 23.90 7.22
C PRO A 298 -30.17 22.50 6.86
N ALA A 299 -29.27 22.53 5.87
CA ALA A 299 -28.83 21.42 5.02
C ALA A 299 -28.07 20.27 5.71
N VAL A 300 -28.43 19.04 5.34
CA VAL A 300 -27.69 17.79 5.61
C VAL A 300 -26.92 17.33 4.36
N PRO A 301 -25.74 16.70 4.52
CA PRO A 301 -24.97 16.11 3.43
C PRO A 301 -25.75 14.97 2.75
N PRO A 302 -25.42 14.62 1.49
CA PRO A 302 -26.26 13.75 0.67
C PRO A 302 -26.47 12.37 1.33
N PRO A 303 -27.71 11.85 1.32
CA PRO A 303 -27.99 10.53 1.85
C PRO A 303 -27.27 9.47 1.00
N LEU A 304 -26.62 8.52 1.68
CA LEU A 304 -26.15 7.28 1.08
C LEU A 304 -27.30 6.61 0.31
N PRO A 305 -27.06 5.99 -0.86
CA PRO A 305 -28.12 5.33 -1.61
C PRO A 305 -28.80 4.29 -0.71
N SER A 306 -30.08 4.50 -0.45
CA SER A 306 -30.92 3.55 0.28
C SER A 306 -30.90 2.21 -0.45
N ALA A 307 -30.53 1.13 0.25
CA ALA A 307 -30.57 -0.22 -0.27
C ALA A 307 -31.94 -0.51 -0.92
N ALA A 308 -31.93 -1.16 -2.08
CA ALA A 308 -33.16 -1.46 -2.83
C ALA A 308 -34.13 -2.27 -1.96
N GLN A 309 -35.35 -1.76 -1.81
CA GLN A 309 -36.44 -2.41 -1.09
C GLN A 309 -37.43 -3.01 -2.09
N PHE A 310 -37.81 -4.26 -1.87
CA PHE A 310 -38.74 -4.98 -2.75
C PHE A 310 -40.01 -5.37 -1.99
N TYR A 311 -41.11 -5.46 -2.73
CA TYR A 311 -42.38 -5.96 -2.26
C TYR A 311 -42.73 -7.21 -3.05
N ALA A 312 -43.37 -8.18 -2.39
CA ALA A 312 -43.82 -9.44 -2.97
C ALA A 312 -45.33 -9.59 -2.77
N ALA A 313 -46.04 -10.13 -3.77
CA ALA A 313 -47.44 -10.51 -3.61
C ALA A 313 -47.51 -11.97 -3.13
N LEU A 314 -47.68 -12.15 -1.82
CA LEU A 314 -47.76 -13.46 -1.18
C LEU A 314 -49.22 -13.74 -0.83
N ASN A 315 -49.75 -14.88 -1.25
CA ASN A 315 -51.16 -15.26 -1.03
C ASN A 315 -52.17 -14.19 -1.51
N GLY A 316 -51.84 -13.48 -2.60
CA GLY A 316 -52.67 -12.40 -3.15
C GLY A 316 -52.63 -11.09 -2.35
N GLN A 317 -51.78 -10.97 -1.33
CA GLN A 317 -51.58 -9.74 -0.57
C GLN A 317 -50.16 -9.20 -0.75
N GLN A 318 -50.03 -7.89 -0.79
CA GLN A 318 -48.74 -7.22 -0.79
C GLN A 318 -48.05 -7.41 0.57
N SER A 319 -46.79 -7.85 0.53
CA SER A 319 -45.92 -8.00 1.68
C SER A 319 -44.55 -7.38 1.41
N GLY A 320 -43.89 -6.88 2.46
CA GLY A 320 -42.64 -6.11 2.38
C GLY A 320 -42.71 -4.77 3.13
N PRO A 321 -41.68 -3.90 3.02
CA PRO A 321 -40.50 -4.04 2.16
C PRO A 321 -39.50 -5.09 2.66
N TYR A 322 -38.88 -5.81 1.74
CA TYR A 322 -37.82 -6.79 1.98
C TYR A 322 -36.49 -6.33 1.38
N SER A 323 -35.38 -6.66 2.06
CA SER A 323 -34.04 -6.57 1.48
C SER A 323 -33.75 -7.77 0.57
N ILE A 324 -32.67 -7.67 -0.21
CA ILE A 324 -32.22 -8.76 -1.08
C ILE A 324 -31.89 -10.03 -0.28
N ASP A 325 -31.33 -9.89 0.92
CA ASP A 325 -30.98 -11.02 1.80
C ASP A 325 -32.24 -11.74 2.29
N THR A 326 -33.26 -10.96 2.69
CA THR A 326 -34.55 -11.53 3.09
C THR A 326 -35.20 -12.26 1.92
N ILE A 327 -35.20 -11.69 0.70
CA ILE A 327 -35.73 -12.36 -0.50
C ILE A 327 -34.97 -13.65 -0.80
N THR A 328 -33.64 -13.64 -0.68
CA THR A 328 -32.81 -14.84 -0.86
C THR A 328 -33.24 -15.95 0.10
N SER A 329 -33.46 -15.63 1.38
CA SER A 329 -33.96 -16.60 2.36
C SER A 329 -35.38 -17.09 2.06
N MET A 330 -36.26 -16.21 1.55
CA MET A 330 -37.63 -16.56 1.19
C MET A 330 -37.73 -17.42 -0.08
N ILE A 331 -36.79 -17.25 -1.02
CA ILE A 331 -36.62 -18.15 -2.17
C ILE A 331 -36.17 -19.52 -1.70
N ALA A 332 -35.18 -19.59 -0.79
CA ALA A 332 -34.73 -20.86 -0.22
C ALA A 332 -35.84 -21.60 0.55
N GLN A 333 -36.75 -20.86 1.19
CA GLN A 333 -37.92 -21.39 1.90
C GLN A 333 -39.14 -21.61 0.99
N ASN A 334 -38.98 -21.47 -0.33
CA ASN A 334 -40.04 -21.65 -1.33
C ASN A 334 -41.28 -20.75 -1.13
N SER A 335 -41.12 -19.65 -0.37
CA SER A 335 -42.15 -18.64 -0.15
C SER A 335 -42.22 -17.63 -1.29
N ILE A 336 -41.10 -17.42 -2.00
CA ILE A 336 -41.03 -16.67 -3.26
C ILE A 336 -40.57 -17.62 -4.36
N GLN A 337 -41.36 -17.73 -5.42
CA GLN A 337 -41.10 -18.54 -6.60
C GLN A 337 -40.87 -17.64 -7.82
N ARG A 338 -40.39 -18.22 -8.93
CA ARG A 338 -40.13 -17.50 -10.19
C ARG A 338 -41.32 -16.68 -10.68
N THR A 339 -42.53 -17.20 -10.46
CA THR A 339 -43.80 -16.59 -10.87
C THR A 339 -44.40 -15.63 -9.84
N THR A 340 -43.84 -15.52 -8.63
CA THR A 340 -44.32 -14.59 -7.60
C THR A 340 -44.21 -13.16 -8.11
N LEU A 341 -45.29 -12.38 -7.99
CA LEU A 341 -45.27 -10.98 -8.42
C LEU A 341 -44.45 -10.14 -7.44
N MET A 342 -43.50 -9.39 -7.98
CA MET A 342 -42.57 -8.52 -7.27
C MET A 342 -42.67 -7.09 -7.80
N TRP A 343 -42.45 -6.13 -6.93
CA TRP A 343 -42.35 -4.72 -7.29
C TRP A 343 -41.29 -4.02 -6.45
N LYS A 344 -40.57 -3.07 -7.05
CA LYS A 344 -39.72 -2.12 -6.32
C LYS A 344 -39.97 -0.70 -6.82
N THR A 345 -39.60 0.27 -6.00
CA THR A 345 -39.66 1.69 -6.38
C THR A 345 -38.93 1.92 -7.70
N GLY A 346 -39.63 2.48 -8.68
CA GLY A 346 -39.11 2.73 -10.04
C GLY A 346 -39.59 1.73 -11.11
N MET A 347 -40.29 0.66 -10.75
CA MET A 347 -40.95 -0.23 -11.73
C MET A 347 -42.33 0.29 -12.13
N SER A 348 -42.71 0.09 -13.40
CA SER A 348 -44.00 0.49 -13.97
C SER A 348 -45.20 -0.31 -13.42
N GLY A 349 -44.96 -1.49 -12.85
CA GLY A 349 -46.00 -2.36 -12.29
C GLY A 349 -45.40 -3.63 -11.71
N TRP A 350 -46.26 -4.46 -11.11
CA TRP A 350 -45.88 -5.77 -10.57
C TRP A 350 -45.49 -6.72 -11.69
N VAL A 351 -44.34 -7.37 -11.55
CA VAL A 351 -43.80 -8.32 -12.55
C VAL A 351 -43.36 -9.61 -11.87
N ALA A 352 -43.29 -10.72 -12.59
CA ALA A 352 -42.82 -11.98 -12.02
C ALA A 352 -41.38 -11.86 -11.49
N ALA A 353 -41.06 -12.53 -10.38
CA ALA A 353 -39.76 -12.43 -9.71
C ALA A 353 -38.57 -12.75 -10.64
N GLU A 354 -38.76 -13.67 -11.59
CA GLU A 354 -37.73 -14.03 -12.57
C GLU A 354 -37.43 -12.94 -13.61
N THR A 355 -38.30 -11.94 -13.78
CA THR A 355 -38.09 -10.84 -14.72
C THR A 355 -37.45 -9.62 -14.08
N VAL A 356 -37.33 -9.61 -12.74
CA VAL A 356 -36.59 -8.58 -12.01
C VAL A 356 -35.09 -8.92 -12.09
N PRO A 357 -34.24 -8.10 -12.73
CA PRO A 357 -32.83 -8.47 -12.98
C PRO A 357 -32.04 -8.82 -11.72
N GLU A 358 -32.33 -8.13 -10.62
CA GLU A 358 -31.68 -8.32 -9.31
C GLU A 358 -32.12 -9.60 -8.59
N ILE A 359 -33.33 -10.12 -8.90
CA ILE A 359 -33.89 -11.32 -8.27
C ILE A 359 -33.71 -12.56 -9.17
N ALA A 360 -33.68 -12.38 -10.49
CA ALA A 360 -33.52 -13.45 -11.47
C ALA A 360 -32.24 -14.28 -11.23
N SER A 361 -31.14 -13.63 -10.85
CA SER A 361 -29.86 -14.27 -10.52
C SER A 361 -29.93 -15.17 -9.28
N LEU A 362 -30.81 -14.85 -8.32
CA LEU A 362 -30.97 -15.62 -7.09
C LEU A 362 -31.64 -16.98 -7.33
N PHE A 363 -32.39 -17.14 -8.42
CA PHE A 363 -32.98 -18.43 -8.78
C PHE A 363 -32.00 -19.36 -9.53
N ALA A 364 -30.80 -18.92 -9.88
CA ALA A 364 -29.82 -19.77 -10.56
C ALA A 364 -29.26 -20.88 -9.64
N SER A 365 -29.29 -20.67 -8.32
CA SER A 365 -28.85 -21.62 -7.30
C SER A 365 -29.94 -22.60 -6.85
N VAL A 366 -31.17 -22.48 -7.37
CA VAL A 366 -32.30 -23.36 -7.03
C VAL A 366 -32.67 -24.20 -8.26
N PRO A 367 -32.60 -25.54 -8.20
CA PRO A 367 -32.93 -26.40 -9.33
C PRO A 367 -34.39 -26.19 -9.78
N PRO A 368 -34.67 -26.21 -11.09
CA PRO A 368 -36.03 -26.03 -11.59
C PRO A 368 -36.96 -27.15 -11.07
N PRO A 369 -38.27 -26.86 -10.89
CA PRO A 369 -39.23 -27.87 -10.45
C PRO A 369 -39.32 -29.02 -11.47
N LEU A 370 -39.46 -30.25 -10.97
CA LEU A 370 -39.62 -31.44 -11.82
C LEU A 370 -40.88 -31.30 -12.69
N PRO A 371 -40.83 -31.72 -13.96
CA PRO A 371 -41.99 -31.66 -14.85
C PRO A 371 -43.14 -32.51 -14.29
N PRO A 372 -44.40 -32.08 -14.49
CA PRO A 372 -45.56 -32.83 -14.02
C PRO A 372 -45.63 -34.20 -14.73
N VAL A 373 -45.96 -35.24 -13.96
CA VAL A 373 -46.15 -36.62 -14.44
C VAL A 373 -47.51 -36.76 -15.11
#